data_AF-A0A0J7K4D0-F1
#
_entry.id   AF-A0A0J7K4D0-F1
#
_cell.length_a   1.000
_cell.length_b   1.000
_cell.length_c   1.000
_cell.angle_alpha   90.00
_cell.angle_beta   90.00
_cell.angle_gamma   90.00
#
_symmetry.space_group_name_H-M   'P 1'
#
loop_
_entity.id
_entity.type
_entity.pdbx_description
1 polymer ?
#
loop_
_entity_poly.entity_id
_entity_poly.type
_entity_poly.pdbx_seq_one_letter_code
_entity_poly.pdbx_strand_id
1 'polypeptide(L)'
;MKKMSQELDAILRTQALLRIARAHENMRKMGAANVTQGTVEARLDKANWSKFETQHDQLQLEHEAALREHDYMRKDFFGVTEEHYVQQKGIFLDLLRTMKNGAPAETGATAANSAAATGQPSSRVSLTPRTTLPRIQLPTFTGKYEDWLSFRDLFVSIISKDTTLTNVERLHYLKTSLKGEAERLVRNFTITDANFDRAWAALVEHYENKRLLVKLYCSAFTALQKMKGETPSELKRVFHGITGTLSALEGIGRPIANCMDLFIHMVVELLDPRSRRE
;
A
#
# COMPACT_ATOMS: atom_id res chain seq x y z
N MET A 1 -44.16 3.37 16.39
CA MET A 1 -42.75 3.74 16.15
C MET A 1 -41.74 2.77 16.78
N LYS A 2 -41.85 2.40 18.07
CA LYS A 2 -40.86 1.51 18.74
C LYS A 2 -40.79 0.07 18.20
N LYS A 3 -41.92 -0.53 17.79
CA LYS A 3 -41.97 -1.87 17.15
C LYS A 3 -41.36 -1.88 15.74
N MET A 4 -41.62 -0.83 14.96
CA MET A 4 -41.12 -0.68 13.58
C MET A 4 -39.60 -0.49 13.53
N SER A 5 -39.04 0.23 14.50
CA SER A 5 -37.58 0.32 14.69
C SER A 5 -36.96 -1.00 15.11
N GLN A 6 -37.65 -1.86 15.86
CA GLN A 6 -37.16 -3.18 16.28
C GLN A 6 -37.22 -4.22 15.16
N GLU A 7 -38.23 -4.19 14.28
CA GLU A 7 -38.29 -5.04 13.08
C GLU A 7 -37.23 -4.63 12.06
N LEU A 8 -37.05 -3.32 11.82
CA LEU A 8 -35.98 -2.82 10.94
C LEU A 8 -34.59 -3.17 11.49
N ASP A 9 -34.35 -3.00 12.79
CA ASP A 9 -33.12 -3.44 13.47
C ASP A 9 -32.96 -4.96 13.42
N ALA A 10 -34.03 -5.75 13.56
CA ALA A 10 -33.96 -7.20 13.51
C ALA A 10 -33.59 -7.69 12.10
N ILE A 11 -34.15 -7.06 11.06
CA ILE A 11 -33.86 -7.35 9.64
C ILE A 11 -32.43 -6.92 9.28
N LEU A 12 -31.98 -5.74 9.74
CA LEU A 12 -30.60 -5.27 9.60
C LEU A 12 -29.61 -6.14 10.38
N ARG A 13 -29.97 -6.61 11.59
CA ARG A 13 -29.16 -7.56 12.39
C ARG A 13 -29.13 -8.96 11.78
N THR A 14 -30.10 -9.33 10.93
CA THR A 14 -30.06 -10.60 10.19
C THR A 14 -29.19 -10.54 8.94
N GLN A 15 -28.69 -9.37 8.53
CA GLN A 15 -28.01 -9.22 7.24
C GLN A 15 -26.64 -9.93 7.20
N ALA A 16 -26.61 -10.93 6.31
CA ALA A 16 -25.59 -11.36 5.36
C ALA A 16 -24.12 -10.87 5.49
N LEU A 17 -23.82 -9.64 5.95
CA LEU A 17 -22.47 -9.13 6.15
C LEU A 17 -21.61 -10.05 7.02
N LEU A 18 -22.14 -10.52 8.17
CA LEU A 18 -21.38 -11.43 9.02
C LEU A 18 -21.16 -12.81 8.40
N ARG A 19 -21.91 -13.19 7.37
CA ARG A 19 -21.75 -14.49 6.70
C ARG A 19 -20.87 -14.39 5.45
N ILE A 20 -21.06 -13.35 4.64
CA ILE A 20 -20.29 -13.09 3.42
C ILE A 20 -18.90 -12.57 3.77
N ALA A 21 -18.77 -11.58 4.65
CA ALA A 21 -17.46 -11.04 5.05
C ALA A 21 -16.64 -12.06 5.86
N ARG A 22 -17.29 -12.89 6.70
CA ARG A 22 -16.59 -13.97 7.41
C ARG A 22 -16.31 -15.19 6.54
N ALA A 23 -16.89 -15.32 5.34
CA ALA A 23 -16.65 -16.49 4.49
C ALA A 23 -15.17 -16.60 4.09
N HIS A 24 -14.52 -15.46 3.83
CA HIS A 24 -13.08 -15.39 3.55
C HIS A 24 -12.22 -15.67 4.79
N GLU A 25 -12.51 -14.97 5.89
CA GLU A 25 -11.79 -15.13 7.15
C GLU A 25 -11.90 -16.58 7.68
N ASN A 26 -13.08 -17.20 7.53
CA ASN A 26 -13.33 -18.59 7.90
C ASN A 26 -12.67 -19.58 6.93
N MET A 27 -12.28 -19.18 5.72
CA MET A 27 -11.45 -20.01 4.82
C MET A 27 -9.98 -19.91 5.20
N ARG A 28 -9.49 -18.69 5.47
CA ARG A 28 -8.12 -18.46 5.92
C ARG A 28 -7.82 -19.22 7.23
N LYS A 29 -8.79 -19.27 8.15
CA LYS A 29 -8.69 -20.00 9.42
C LYS A 29 -8.73 -21.53 9.29
N MET A 30 -9.19 -22.08 8.17
CA MET A 30 -9.25 -23.54 7.97
C MET A 30 -7.89 -24.17 7.62
N GLY A 31 -6.88 -23.37 7.27
CA GLY A 31 -5.57 -23.85 6.83
C GLY A 31 -5.59 -24.35 5.37
N ALA A 32 -4.48 -24.14 4.66
CA ALA A 32 -4.36 -24.43 3.22
C ALA A 32 -4.68 -25.89 2.83
N ALA A 33 -4.51 -26.84 3.76
CA ALA A 33 -4.79 -28.25 3.55
C ALA A 33 -6.30 -28.60 3.46
N ASN A 34 -7.18 -27.73 3.98
CA ASN A 34 -8.62 -27.97 4.04
C ASN A 34 -9.41 -27.17 2.99
N VAL A 35 -8.74 -26.41 2.12
CA VAL A 35 -9.36 -25.65 1.04
C VAL A 35 -9.41 -26.55 -0.22
N THR A 36 -10.40 -27.43 -0.28
CA THR A 36 -10.64 -28.30 -1.44
C THR A 36 -11.61 -27.67 -2.42
N GLN A 37 -11.59 -28.11 -3.69
CA GLN A 37 -12.53 -27.66 -4.73
C GLN A 37 -14.00 -27.72 -4.25
N GLY A 38 -14.41 -28.83 -3.65
CA GLY A 38 -15.76 -28.99 -3.10
C GLY A 38 -16.06 -28.04 -1.93
N THR A 39 -15.06 -27.64 -1.15
CA THR A 39 -15.24 -26.65 -0.06
C THR A 39 -15.48 -25.25 -0.63
N VAL A 40 -14.81 -24.91 -1.73
CA VAL A 40 -14.96 -23.61 -2.41
C VAL A 40 -16.30 -23.53 -3.13
N GLU A 41 -16.69 -24.58 -3.87
CA GLU A 41 -18.00 -24.68 -4.55
C GLU A 41 -19.15 -24.59 -3.52
N ALA A 42 -19.09 -25.37 -2.43
CA ALA A 42 -20.13 -25.32 -1.39
C ALA A 42 -20.24 -23.96 -0.68
N ARG A 43 -19.14 -23.20 -0.56
CA ARG A 43 -19.16 -21.86 0.03
C ARG A 43 -19.69 -20.79 -0.93
N LEU A 44 -19.42 -20.94 -2.23
CA LEU A 44 -19.97 -20.06 -3.25
C LEU A 44 -21.49 -20.18 -3.31
N ASP A 45 -22.02 -21.40 -3.27
CA ASP A 45 -23.46 -21.65 -3.24
C ASP A 45 -24.11 -21.17 -1.94
N LYS A 46 -23.44 -21.33 -0.79
CA LYS A 46 -23.96 -20.93 0.52
C LYS A 46 -23.95 -19.42 0.76
N ALA A 47 -23.30 -18.63 -0.10
CA ALA A 47 -23.23 -17.17 0.03
C ALA A 47 -24.57 -16.46 -0.22
N ASN A 48 -25.58 -17.14 -0.79
CA ASN A 48 -27.01 -16.74 -0.85
C ASN A 48 -27.28 -15.24 -1.16
N TRP A 49 -26.56 -14.66 -2.12
CA TRP A 49 -26.75 -13.27 -2.56
C TRP A 49 -28.17 -12.99 -3.07
N SER A 50 -28.77 -13.93 -3.79
CA SER A 50 -30.17 -13.83 -4.27
C SER A 50 -31.17 -13.59 -3.14
N LYS A 51 -30.94 -14.20 -1.97
CA LYS A 51 -31.78 -13.99 -0.79
C LYS A 51 -31.58 -12.58 -0.20
N PHE A 52 -30.37 -12.04 -0.28
CA PHE A 52 -30.08 -10.67 0.14
C PHE A 52 -30.73 -9.64 -0.79
N GLU A 53 -30.65 -9.84 -2.11
CA GLU A 53 -31.34 -9.01 -3.11
C GLU A 53 -32.85 -9.01 -2.86
N THR A 54 -33.47 -10.18 -2.70
CA THR A 54 -34.91 -10.28 -2.43
C THR A 54 -35.31 -9.55 -1.14
N GLN A 55 -34.47 -9.61 -0.10
CA GLN A 55 -34.70 -8.89 1.15
C GLN A 55 -34.52 -7.38 1.00
N HIS A 56 -33.57 -6.93 0.18
CA HIS A 56 -33.37 -5.51 -0.13
C HIS A 56 -34.58 -4.95 -0.89
N ASP A 57 -35.05 -5.67 -1.92
CA ASP A 57 -36.19 -5.27 -2.73
C ASP A 57 -37.47 -5.19 -1.86
N GLN A 58 -37.67 -6.15 -0.96
CA GLN A 58 -38.79 -6.13 -0.01
C GLN A 58 -38.72 -4.92 0.94
N LEU A 59 -37.53 -4.59 1.44
CA LEU A 59 -37.32 -3.42 2.32
C LEU A 59 -37.57 -2.10 1.59
N GLN A 60 -37.17 -1.99 0.32
CA GLN A 60 -37.48 -0.83 -0.49
C GLN A 60 -39.00 -0.70 -0.73
N LEU A 61 -39.69 -1.81 -1.00
CA LEU A 61 -41.12 -1.81 -1.28
C LEU A 61 -41.98 -1.48 -0.05
N GLU A 62 -41.65 -2.04 1.12
CA GLU A 62 -42.47 -1.91 2.33
C GLU A 62 -42.13 -0.66 3.15
N HIS A 63 -40.90 -0.14 3.04
CA HIS A 63 -40.35 0.84 3.98
C HIS A 63 -39.51 1.98 3.35
N GLU A 64 -39.79 2.37 2.08
CA GLU A 64 -39.04 3.41 1.35
C GLU A 64 -38.85 4.71 2.14
N ALA A 65 -39.94 5.25 2.72
CA ALA A 65 -39.91 6.54 3.43
C ALA A 65 -39.03 6.50 4.70
N ALA A 66 -38.96 5.35 5.38
CA ALA A 66 -38.13 5.16 6.56
C ALA A 66 -36.66 4.88 6.18
N LEU A 67 -36.42 4.19 5.05
CA LEU A 67 -35.06 3.91 4.58
C LEU A 67 -34.33 5.16 4.08
N ARG A 68 -35.04 6.14 3.52
CA ARG A 68 -34.45 7.36 2.95
C ARG A 68 -33.63 8.17 3.97
N GLU A 69 -34.07 8.20 5.23
CA GLU A 69 -33.33 8.88 6.31
C GLU A 69 -32.43 7.93 7.11
N HIS A 70 -32.52 6.63 6.86
CA HIS A 70 -31.79 5.60 7.58
C HIS A 70 -30.35 5.46 7.06
N ASP A 71 -29.44 5.10 7.97
CA ASP A 71 -28.02 4.89 7.69
C ASP A 71 -27.75 3.85 6.58
N TYR A 72 -28.72 2.96 6.33
CA TYR A 72 -28.68 1.96 5.27
C TYR A 72 -28.59 2.59 3.87
N MET A 73 -29.36 3.65 3.61
CA MET A 73 -29.29 4.40 2.35
C MET A 73 -28.20 5.48 2.39
N ARG A 74 -28.05 6.19 3.52
CA ARG A 74 -27.03 7.26 3.64
C ARG A 74 -25.60 6.74 3.44
N LYS A 75 -25.31 5.52 3.87
CA LYS A 75 -23.98 4.89 3.73
C LYS A 75 -23.88 3.92 2.56
N ASP A 76 -24.87 3.93 1.66
CA ASP A 76 -24.95 3.01 0.51
C ASP A 76 -24.63 1.56 0.89
N PHE A 77 -25.35 1.05 1.89
CA PHE A 77 -25.04 -0.25 2.47
C PHE A 77 -25.22 -1.39 1.47
N PHE A 78 -26.18 -1.26 0.55
CA PHE A 78 -26.39 -2.22 -0.52
C PHE A 78 -25.18 -2.27 -1.46
N GLY A 79 -24.72 -1.13 -1.96
CA GLY A 79 -23.54 -1.06 -2.84
C GLY A 79 -22.27 -1.58 -2.17
N VAL A 80 -22.01 -1.21 -0.91
CA VAL A 80 -20.86 -1.73 -0.15
C VAL A 80 -20.94 -3.25 0.01
N THR A 81 -22.13 -3.80 0.25
CA THR A 81 -22.31 -5.25 0.41
C THR A 81 -22.16 -5.99 -0.93
N GLU A 82 -22.65 -5.40 -2.02
CA GLU A 82 -22.48 -5.91 -3.39
C GLU A 82 -21.01 -5.96 -3.79
N GLU A 83 -20.26 -4.87 -3.57
CA GLU A 83 -18.84 -4.81 -3.88
C GLU A 83 -18.05 -5.89 -3.13
N HIS A 84 -18.33 -6.07 -1.84
CA HIS A 84 -17.74 -7.15 -1.05
C HIS A 84 -18.14 -8.53 -1.56
N TYR A 85 -19.40 -8.77 -1.92
CA TYR A 85 -19.84 -10.06 -2.46
C TYR A 85 -19.14 -10.38 -3.78
N VAL A 86 -19.08 -9.43 -4.71
CA VAL A 86 -18.41 -9.58 -6.02
C VAL A 86 -16.93 -9.87 -5.84
N GLN A 87 -16.26 -9.13 -4.96
CA GLN A 87 -14.84 -9.36 -4.65
C GLN A 87 -14.60 -10.78 -4.12
N GLN A 88 -15.42 -11.24 -3.17
CA GLN A 88 -15.28 -12.58 -2.59
C GLN A 88 -15.59 -13.70 -3.59
N LYS A 89 -16.63 -13.51 -4.41
CA LYS A 89 -16.98 -14.44 -5.50
C LYS A 89 -15.87 -14.53 -6.54
N GLY A 90 -15.24 -13.41 -6.90
CA GLY A 90 -14.10 -13.37 -7.80
C GLY A 90 -12.93 -14.24 -7.29
N ILE A 91 -12.57 -14.08 -6.02
CA ILE A 91 -11.50 -14.88 -5.38
C ILE A 91 -11.82 -16.39 -5.45
N PHE A 92 -13.06 -16.79 -5.16
CA PHE A 92 -13.45 -18.20 -5.22
C PHE A 92 -13.47 -18.76 -6.64
N LEU A 93 -13.93 -17.99 -7.62
CA LEU A 93 -13.94 -18.42 -9.02
C LEU A 93 -12.52 -18.57 -9.60
N ASP A 94 -11.62 -17.64 -9.27
CA ASP A 94 -10.22 -17.73 -9.67
C ASP A 94 -9.54 -18.95 -9.05
N LEU A 95 -9.81 -19.21 -7.77
CA LEU A 95 -9.31 -20.39 -7.07
C LEU A 95 -9.84 -21.70 -7.68
N LEU A 96 -11.11 -21.76 -8.07
CA LEU A 96 -11.67 -22.91 -8.80
C LEU A 96 -11.05 -23.09 -10.18
N ARG A 97 -10.75 -21.99 -10.89
CA ARG A 97 -10.08 -22.03 -12.20
C ARG A 97 -8.66 -22.60 -12.08
N THR A 98 -7.92 -22.21 -11.04
CA THR A 98 -6.58 -22.75 -10.76
C THR A 98 -6.63 -24.25 -10.43
N MET A 99 -7.67 -24.70 -9.71
CA MET A 99 -7.84 -26.12 -9.40
C MET A 99 -8.27 -26.97 -10.62
N LYS A 100 -9.10 -26.43 -11.51
CA LYS A 100 -9.61 -27.14 -12.71
C LYS A 100 -8.60 -27.22 -13.85
N ASN A 101 -7.78 -26.19 -14.05
CA ASN A 101 -6.89 -26.07 -15.20
C ASN A 101 -5.44 -26.46 -14.89
N GLY A 102 -5.21 -27.53 -14.12
CA GLY A 102 -3.89 -27.94 -13.61
C GLY A 102 -2.71 -27.50 -14.50
N ALA A 103 -1.85 -26.64 -13.94
CA ALA A 103 -0.62 -26.03 -14.47
C ALA A 103 -0.47 -25.92 -16.02
N PRO A 104 -0.38 -24.72 -16.62
CA PRO A 104 0.02 -24.61 -18.02
C PRO A 104 1.49 -25.01 -18.20
N ALA A 105 1.70 -25.96 -19.12
CA ALA A 105 2.98 -26.46 -19.59
C ALA A 105 3.89 -25.35 -20.12
N GLU A 106 5.14 -25.35 -19.66
CA GLU A 106 6.24 -24.61 -20.27
C GLU A 106 6.64 -25.29 -21.58
N THR A 107 6.72 -24.52 -22.68
CA THR A 107 7.29 -24.98 -23.95
C THR A 107 8.50 -24.11 -24.32
N GLY A 108 9.68 -24.73 -24.32
CA GLY A 108 10.77 -24.42 -25.25
C GLY A 108 11.99 -23.68 -24.69
N ALA A 109 13.01 -24.42 -24.23
CA ALA A 109 14.23 -24.65 -25.00
C ALA A 109 15.27 -25.45 -24.19
N THR A 110 15.78 -26.47 -24.86
CA THR A 110 16.63 -27.59 -24.46
C THR A 110 18.11 -27.25 -24.22
N ALA A 111 18.71 -27.86 -23.18
CA ALA A 111 20.02 -28.50 -23.25
C ALA A 111 20.15 -29.56 -22.12
N ALA A 112 20.77 -30.68 -22.46
CA ALA A 112 20.47 -32.02 -21.95
C ALA A 112 21.30 -32.51 -20.74
N ASN A 113 20.65 -33.40 -19.96
CA ASN A 113 21.08 -34.69 -19.37
C ASN A 113 22.27 -34.77 -18.39
N SER A 114 22.32 -35.63 -17.37
CA SER A 114 21.39 -36.58 -16.71
C SER A 114 22.12 -37.09 -15.45
N ALA A 115 21.42 -37.31 -14.31
CA ALA A 115 21.71 -38.39 -13.36
C ALA A 115 20.59 -38.49 -12.29
N ALA A 116 20.38 -39.71 -11.82
CA ALA A 116 19.14 -40.23 -11.24
C ALA A 116 18.98 -40.09 -9.71
N ALA A 117 17.75 -40.44 -9.27
CA ALA A 117 17.40 -41.17 -8.04
C ALA A 117 16.63 -40.40 -6.92
N THR A 118 15.35 -40.77 -6.80
CA THR A 118 14.64 -41.26 -5.59
C THR A 118 14.49 -40.36 -4.34
N GLY A 119 13.23 -40.07 -3.97
CA GLY A 119 12.78 -40.12 -2.57
C GLY A 119 12.36 -38.80 -1.87
N GLN A 120 11.08 -38.77 -1.47
CA GLN A 120 10.43 -37.96 -0.41
C GLN A 120 10.03 -36.48 -0.64
N PRO A 121 8.80 -36.09 -0.22
CA PRO A 121 8.28 -34.73 -0.34
C PRO A 121 8.74 -33.86 0.83
N SER A 122 9.76 -33.03 0.61
CA SER A 122 10.01 -31.89 1.50
C SER A 122 9.21 -30.69 1.02
N SER A 123 8.50 -30.10 1.97
CA SER A 123 7.76 -28.83 1.92
C SER A 123 8.39 -27.81 0.98
N ARG A 124 7.82 -27.67 -0.22
CA ARG A 124 8.11 -26.54 -1.10
C ARG A 124 6.95 -25.56 -0.95
N VAL A 125 7.19 -24.50 -0.20
CA VAL A 125 6.32 -23.33 -0.12
C VAL A 125 6.32 -22.67 -1.49
N SER A 126 5.47 -23.16 -2.39
CA SER A 126 5.30 -22.61 -3.72
C SER A 126 4.37 -21.40 -3.62
N LEU A 127 4.97 -20.26 -3.32
CA LEU A 127 4.38 -18.94 -3.46
C LEU A 127 3.82 -18.81 -4.89
N THR A 128 2.49 -18.70 -5.01
CA THR A 128 1.83 -18.37 -6.26
C THR A 128 2.44 -17.08 -6.85
N PRO A 129 2.79 -17.05 -8.16
CA PRO A 129 3.23 -15.83 -8.80
C PRO A 129 2.00 -14.92 -8.96
N ARG A 130 1.85 -14.01 -7.99
CA ARG A 130 1.12 -12.76 -8.14
C ARG A 130 1.51 -12.19 -9.51
N THR A 131 0.54 -12.02 -10.40
CA THR A 131 0.66 -11.32 -11.69
C THR A 131 1.68 -10.19 -11.54
N THR A 132 2.87 -10.38 -12.11
CA THR A 132 4.04 -9.61 -11.67
C THR A 132 4.01 -8.24 -12.34
N LEU A 133 3.31 -7.29 -11.72
CA LEU A 133 4.00 -6.04 -11.38
C LEU A 133 5.40 -6.43 -10.88
N PRO A 134 6.49 -5.81 -11.38
CA PRO A 134 7.83 -6.15 -10.92
C PRO A 134 7.81 -6.19 -9.40
N ARG A 135 8.20 -7.33 -8.84
CA ARG A 135 8.15 -7.59 -7.39
C ARG A 135 8.76 -6.36 -6.72
N ILE A 136 7.96 -5.62 -5.96
CA ILE A 136 8.41 -4.37 -5.32
C ILE A 136 9.63 -4.76 -4.51
N GLN A 137 10.80 -4.39 -5.03
CA GLN A 137 12.04 -4.64 -4.31
C GLN A 137 11.99 -3.73 -3.09
N LEU A 138 12.34 -4.29 -1.93
CA LEU A 138 12.46 -3.45 -0.75
C LEU A 138 13.42 -2.31 -1.08
N PRO A 139 13.03 -1.05 -0.83
CA PRO A 139 13.86 0.07 -1.17
C PRO A 139 15.16 -0.04 -0.39
N THR A 140 16.29 0.19 -1.05
CA THR A 140 17.58 0.18 -0.37
C THR A 140 17.94 1.56 0.10
N PHE A 141 18.33 1.70 1.36
CA PHE A 141 18.77 2.96 1.94
C PHE A 141 20.22 2.89 2.38
N THR A 142 21.06 3.73 1.78
CA THR A 142 22.51 3.78 2.04
C THR A 142 22.90 4.76 3.15
N GLY A 143 21.96 5.54 3.67
CA GLY A 143 22.22 6.59 4.66
C GLY A 143 22.34 8.00 4.09
N LYS A 144 21.89 8.24 2.86
CA LYS A 144 21.81 9.58 2.27
C LYS A 144 20.60 10.35 2.81
N TYR A 145 20.80 11.53 3.39
CA TYR A 145 19.71 12.34 3.94
C TYR A 145 18.66 12.76 2.90
N GLU A 146 19.08 12.99 1.65
CA GLU A 146 18.20 13.31 0.51
C GLU A 146 17.18 12.21 0.22
N ASP A 147 17.57 10.96 0.37
CA ASP A 147 16.75 9.78 0.04
C ASP A 147 15.89 9.30 1.21
N TRP A 148 16.10 9.86 2.41
CA TRP A 148 15.45 9.39 3.64
C TRP A 148 13.92 9.48 3.57
N LEU A 149 13.37 10.62 3.14
CA LEU A 149 11.91 10.80 3.06
C LEU A 149 11.28 9.77 2.11
N SER A 150 11.83 9.64 0.91
CA SER A 150 11.38 8.68 -0.10
C SER A 150 11.45 7.23 0.40
N PHE A 151 12.56 6.87 1.06
CA PHE A 151 12.72 5.55 1.67
C PHE A 151 11.69 5.31 2.78
N ARG A 152 11.56 6.26 3.71
CA ARG A 152 10.66 6.16 4.86
C ARG A 152 9.22 5.96 4.41
N ASP A 153 8.75 6.80 3.51
CA ASP A 153 7.35 6.78 3.06
C ASP A 153 7.03 5.48 2.31
N LEU A 154 7.96 5.00 1.48
CA LEU A 154 7.84 3.73 0.78
C LEU A 154 7.90 2.53 1.73
N PHE A 155 8.85 2.53 2.68
CA PHE A 155 9.00 1.47 3.67
C PHE A 155 7.76 1.37 4.57
N VAL A 156 7.24 2.50 5.06
CA VAL A 156 6.00 2.53 5.85
C VAL A 156 4.82 2.04 5.02
N SER A 157 4.71 2.45 3.75
CA SER A 157 3.59 2.00 2.91
C SER A 157 3.62 0.50 2.60
N ILE A 158 4.79 -0.13 2.55
CA ILE A 158 4.93 -1.57 2.27
C ILE A 158 4.82 -2.39 3.58
N ILE A 159 5.51 -1.97 4.63
CA ILE A 159 5.76 -2.79 5.83
C ILE A 159 4.83 -2.43 7.00
N SER A 160 4.43 -1.16 7.12
CA SER A 160 3.54 -0.72 8.21
C SER A 160 2.06 -0.94 7.91
N LYS A 161 1.67 -0.97 6.63
CA LYS A 161 0.27 -1.26 6.22
C LYS A 161 -0.05 -2.75 6.15
N ASP A 162 0.97 -3.61 6.15
CA ASP A 162 0.78 -5.06 6.13
C ASP A 162 0.62 -5.60 7.56
N THR A 163 -0.61 -5.99 7.90
CA THR A 163 -0.96 -6.58 9.22
C THR A 163 -0.50 -8.03 9.37
N THR A 164 0.02 -8.66 8.32
CA THR A 164 0.47 -10.06 8.37
C THR A 164 1.88 -10.23 8.91
N LEU A 165 2.68 -9.15 8.89
CA LEU A 165 4.06 -9.17 9.36
C LEU A 165 4.14 -8.98 10.88
N THR A 166 5.04 -9.74 11.51
CA THR A 166 5.46 -9.55 12.90
C THR A 166 6.54 -8.49 13.01
N ASN A 167 6.75 -7.87 14.18
CA ASN A 167 7.79 -6.85 14.32
C ASN A 167 9.20 -7.43 14.12
N VAL A 168 9.38 -8.72 14.41
CA VAL A 168 10.60 -9.49 14.11
C VAL A 168 10.87 -9.51 12.60
N GLU A 169 9.86 -9.82 11.78
CA GLU A 169 9.98 -9.81 10.32
C GLU A 169 10.20 -8.39 9.78
N ARG A 170 9.47 -7.39 10.32
CA ARG A 170 9.68 -5.97 9.96
C ARG A 170 11.12 -5.53 10.23
N LEU A 171 11.70 -5.92 11.36
CA LEU A 171 13.07 -5.60 11.71
C LEU A 171 14.07 -6.35 10.83
N HIS A 172 13.80 -7.59 10.47
CA HIS A 172 14.61 -8.32 9.49
C HIS A 172 14.60 -7.59 8.14
N TYR A 173 13.43 -7.23 7.63
CA TYR A 173 13.29 -6.46 6.40
C TYR A 173 14.00 -5.11 6.47
N LEU A 174 13.86 -4.40 7.59
CA LEU A 174 14.56 -3.14 7.84
C LEU A 174 16.08 -3.33 7.72
N LYS A 175 16.67 -4.30 8.43
CA LYS A 175 18.12 -4.55 8.36
C LYS A 175 18.59 -4.93 6.96
N THR A 176 17.82 -5.71 6.20
CA THR A 176 18.17 -6.06 4.81
C THR A 176 18.02 -4.92 3.81
N SER A 177 17.18 -3.93 4.13
CA SER A 177 16.95 -2.75 3.29
C SER A 177 18.01 -1.68 3.51
N LEU A 178 18.66 -1.68 4.67
CA LEU A 178 19.68 -0.71 5.05
C LEU A 178 21.05 -1.18 4.56
N LYS A 179 21.85 -0.23 4.08
CA LYS A 179 23.24 -0.45 3.64
C LYS A 179 24.14 0.65 4.17
N GLY A 180 25.42 0.36 4.31
CA GLY A 180 26.44 1.37 4.64
C GLY A 180 26.22 2.02 6.00
N GLU A 181 26.15 3.35 6.04
CA GLU A 181 26.03 4.11 7.29
C GLU A 181 24.70 3.85 8.02
N ALA A 182 23.60 3.69 7.27
CA ALA A 182 22.30 3.42 7.87
C ALA A 182 22.22 2.03 8.52
N GLU A 183 22.88 1.03 7.92
CA GLU A 183 23.01 -0.31 8.49
C GLU A 183 23.83 -0.28 9.77
N ARG A 184 24.93 0.49 9.79
CA ARG A 184 25.80 0.63 10.97
C ARG A 184 25.04 1.15 12.19
N LEU A 185 24.09 2.06 11.98
CA LEU A 185 23.25 2.62 13.04
C LEU A 185 22.34 1.57 13.68
N VAL A 186 21.82 0.62 12.91
CA VAL A 186 20.92 -0.42 13.41
C VAL A 186 21.60 -1.77 13.69
N ARG A 187 22.90 -1.90 13.42
CA ARG A 187 23.62 -3.18 13.50
C ARG A 187 23.54 -3.82 14.87
N ASN A 188 23.61 -3.00 15.91
CA ASN A 188 23.66 -3.43 17.31
C ASN A 188 22.28 -3.84 17.88
N PHE A 189 21.19 -3.59 17.15
CA PHE A 189 19.87 -4.07 17.57
C PHE A 189 19.73 -5.55 17.23
N THR A 190 19.43 -6.35 18.26
CA THR A 190 19.07 -7.76 18.12
C THR A 190 17.68 -7.88 17.49
N ILE A 191 17.48 -8.89 16.64
CA ILE A 191 16.21 -9.11 15.93
C ILE A 191 15.19 -9.67 16.94
N THR A 192 14.50 -8.77 17.63
CA THR A 192 13.47 -9.09 18.62
C THR A 192 12.27 -8.18 18.43
N ASP A 193 11.08 -8.64 18.83
CA ASP A 193 9.82 -7.91 18.62
C ASP A 193 9.85 -6.48 19.19
N ALA A 194 10.39 -6.32 20.40
CA ALA A 194 10.50 -5.03 21.09
C ALA A 194 11.55 -4.06 20.51
N ASN A 195 12.43 -4.53 19.62
CA ASN A 195 13.54 -3.72 19.09
C ASN A 195 13.22 -3.08 17.73
N PHE A 196 12.14 -3.48 17.05
CA PHE A 196 11.75 -2.84 15.80
C PHE A 196 11.48 -1.36 16.01
N ASP A 197 10.61 -1.03 16.96
CA ASP A 197 10.22 0.36 17.24
C ASP A 197 11.43 1.20 17.65
N ARG A 198 12.36 0.62 18.43
CA ARG A 198 13.59 1.29 18.85
C ARG A 198 14.56 1.53 17.70
N ALA A 199 14.76 0.53 16.83
CA ALA A 199 15.62 0.66 15.66
C ALA A 199 15.05 1.67 14.64
N TRP A 200 13.73 1.64 14.44
CA TRP A 200 13.02 2.59 13.59
C TRP A 200 13.09 4.01 14.15
N ALA A 201 12.84 4.19 15.44
CA ALA A 201 12.97 5.48 16.11
C ALA A 201 14.39 6.06 16.01
N ALA A 202 15.42 5.23 16.19
CA ALA A 202 16.82 5.66 16.06
C ALA A 202 17.14 6.14 14.62
N LEU A 203 16.61 5.47 13.60
CA LEU A 203 16.77 5.92 12.20
C LEU A 203 16.05 7.25 11.96
N VAL A 204 14.81 7.36 12.44
CA VAL A 204 14.02 8.60 12.34
C VAL A 204 14.73 9.75 13.04
N GLU A 205 15.21 9.57 14.26
CA GLU A 205 15.93 10.60 15.00
C GLU A 205 17.19 11.06 14.28
N HIS A 206 17.95 10.11 13.72
CA HIS A 206 19.21 10.41 13.04
C HIS A 206 18.98 11.07 11.67
N TYR A 207 18.08 10.54 10.85
CA TYR A 207 17.89 10.97 9.45
C TYR A 207 16.79 12.02 9.25
N GLU A 208 15.84 12.15 10.17
CA GLU A 208 14.79 13.17 10.16
C GLU A 208 15.21 14.45 10.90
N ASN A 209 16.52 14.71 11.00
CA ASN A 209 17.03 15.97 11.54
C ASN A 209 16.62 17.14 10.62
N LYS A 210 15.48 17.74 10.92
CA LYS A 210 14.87 18.83 10.14
C LYS A 210 15.82 20.00 9.92
N ARG A 211 16.71 20.29 10.87
CA ARG A 211 17.67 21.40 10.74
C ARG A 211 18.72 21.10 9.67
N LEU A 212 19.20 19.86 9.61
CA LEU A 212 20.16 19.43 8.59
C LEU A 212 19.50 19.34 7.21
N LEU A 213 18.27 18.81 7.14
CA LEU A 213 17.50 18.73 5.90
C LEU A 213 17.23 20.12 5.30
N VAL A 214 16.79 21.09 6.12
CA VAL A 214 16.64 22.49 5.67
C VAL A 214 17.96 23.04 5.14
N LYS A 215 19.07 22.85 5.87
CA LYS A 215 20.39 23.32 5.41
C LYS A 215 20.76 22.70 4.06
N LEU A 216 20.50 21.41 3.87
CA LEU A 216 20.78 20.69 2.63
C LEU A 216 19.94 21.22 1.46
N TYR A 217 18.63 21.37 1.65
CA TYR A 217 17.73 21.90 0.62
C TYR A 217 18.04 23.37 0.27
N CYS A 218 18.30 24.21 1.29
CA CYS A 218 18.74 25.58 1.06
C CYS A 218 20.08 25.64 0.33
N SER A 219 21.05 24.79 0.70
CA SER A 219 22.33 24.72 0.00
C SER A 219 22.17 24.31 -1.46
N ALA A 220 21.33 23.30 -1.74
CA ALA A 220 21.03 22.85 -3.09
C ALA A 220 20.38 23.97 -3.93
N PHE A 221 19.43 24.70 -3.34
CA PHE A 221 18.80 25.87 -3.97
C PHE A 221 19.80 26.99 -4.27
N THR A 222 20.64 27.37 -3.29
CA THR A 222 21.63 28.44 -3.49
C THR A 222 22.76 28.05 -4.45
N ALA A 223 22.97 26.75 -4.67
CA ALA A 223 23.93 26.23 -5.64
C ALA A 223 23.39 26.20 -7.08
N LEU A 224 22.09 26.49 -7.29
CA LEU A 224 21.53 26.61 -8.63
C LEU A 224 22.27 27.68 -9.43
N GLN A 225 22.74 27.31 -10.61
CA GLN A 225 23.45 28.25 -11.47
C GLN A 225 22.49 29.22 -12.12
N LYS A 226 22.83 30.52 -12.09
CA LYS A 226 22.14 31.56 -12.85
C LYS A 226 22.10 31.19 -14.33
N MET A 227 20.96 31.46 -14.97
CA MET A 227 20.79 31.29 -16.41
C MET A 227 21.80 32.17 -17.14
N LYS A 228 22.49 31.59 -18.12
CA LYS A 228 23.47 32.31 -18.95
C LYS A 228 22.84 32.81 -20.24
N GLY A 229 21.74 32.18 -20.67
CA GLY A 229 20.97 32.61 -21.83
C GLY A 229 19.55 32.07 -21.82
N GLU A 230 18.74 32.57 -22.75
CA GLU A 230 17.32 32.26 -22.91
C GLU A 230 17.14 30.88 -23.57
N THR A 231 17.60 29.83 -22.90
CA THR A 231 17.40 28.46 -23.39
C THR A 231 16.28 27.79 -22.59
N PRO A 232 15.29 27.16 -23.25
CA PRO A 232 14.25 26.41 -22.57
C PRO A 232 14.79 25.32 -21.63
N SER A 233 15.97 24.77 -21.94
CA SER A 233 16.66 23.79 -21.11
C SER A 233 17.16 24.37 -19.78
N GLU A 234 17.74 25.57 -19.80
CA GLU A 234 18.18 26.25 -18.57
C GLU A 234 17.01 26.68 -17.70
N LEU A 235 15.94 27.21 -18.32
CA LEU A 235 14.71 27.56 -17.60
C LEU A 235 14.07 26.35 -16.94
N LYS A 236 13.94 25.23 -17.68
CA LYS A 236 13.45 23.97 -17.12
C LYS A 236 14.32 23.51 -15.95
N ARG A 237 15.66 23.55 -16.07
CA ARG A 237 16.56 23.16 -14.98
C ARG A 237 16.32 23.98 -13.72
N VAL A 238 16.24 25.31 -13.84
CA VAL A 238 15.97 26.22 -12.70
C VAL A 238 14.59 25.94 -12.11
N PHE A 239 13.56 25.79 -12.94
CA PHE A 239 12.20 25.47 -12.51
C PHE A 239 12.12 24.14 -11.73
N HIS A 240 12.75 23.08 -12.24
CA HIS A 240 12.78 21.78 -11.54
C HIS A 240 13.56 21.87 -10.21
N GLY A 241 14.65 22.64 -10.17
CA GLY A 241 15.41 22.88 -8.94
C GLY A 241 14.59 23.62 -7.87
N ILE A 242 13.83 24.64 -8.29
CA ILE A 242 12.95 25.43 -7.40
C ILE A 242 11.81 24.55 -6.88
N THR A 243 11.08 23.89 -7.78
CA THR A 243 9.94 23.04 -7.41
C THR A 243 10.38 21.87 -6.54
N GLY A 244 11.49 21.22 -6.86
CA GLY A 244 12.06 20.16 -6.01
C GLY A 244 12.42 20.63 -4.61
N THR A 245 13.01 21.83 -4.47
CA THR A 245 13.32 22.42 -3.15
C THR A 245 12.05 22.73 -2.37
N LEU A 246 11.04 23.33 -3.02
CA LEU A 246 9.78 23.67 -2.38
C LEU A 246 9.04 22.42 -1.88
N SER A 247 8.89 21.41 -2.74
CA SER A 247 8.25 20.14 -2.38
C SER A 247 8.99 19.41 -1.27
N ALA A 248 10.33 19.47 -1.24
CA ALA A 248 11.11 18.87 -0.16
C ALA A 248 10.95 19.60 1.17
N LEU A 249 10.89 20.94 1.16
CA LEU A 249 10.63 21.77 2.35
C LEU A 249 9.21 21.59 2.89
N GLU A 250 8.22 21.46 2.00
CA GLU A 250 6.84 21.11 2.36
C GLU A 250 6.76 19.70 2.98
N GLY A 251 7.45 18.72 2.40
CA GLY A 251 7.49 17.34 2.88
C GLY A 251 8.04 17.18 4.30
N ILE A 252 8.95 18.06 4.74
CA ILE A 252 9.46 18.07 6.13
C ILE A 252 8.63 18.94 7.09
N GLY A 253 7.54 19.56 6.60
CA GLY A 253 6.66 20.43 7.37
C GLY A 253 7.26 21.80 7.68
N ARG A 254 8.12 22.34 6.80
CA ARG A 254 8.68 23.69 6.92
C ARG A 254 8.45 24.49 5.63
N PRO A 255 7.22 24.95 5.36
CA PRO A 255 6.92 25.76 4.19
C PRO A 255 7.63 27.13 4.26
N ILE A 256 7.88 27.72 3.09
CA ILE A 256 8.59 29.00 2.92
C ILE A 256 7.67 30.21 3.23
N ALA A 257 6.51 30.00 3.84
CA ALA A 257 5.46 31.00 4.03
C ALA A 257 5.98 32.32 4.65
N ASN A 258 6.93 32.24 5.57
CA ASN A 258 7.47 33.41 6.28
C ASN A 258 8.58 34.16 5.54
N CYS A 259 9.06 33.66 4.41
CA CYS A 259 10.15 34.28 3.64
C CYS A 259 9.92 34.22 2.12
N MET A 260 8.65 34.19 1.68
CA MET A 260 8.29 34.13 0.28
C MET A 260 8.90 35.27 -0.55
N ASP A 261 8.90 36.50 -0.04
CA ASP A 261 9.47 37.64 -0.78
C ASP A 261 10.96 37.50 -1.04
N LEU A 262 11.71 37.05 -0.02
CA LEU A 262 13.14 36.77 -0.16
C LEU A 262 13.38 35.60 -1.12
N PHE A 263 12.54 34.57 -1.06
CA PHE A 263 12.63 33.42 -1.95
C PHE A 263 12.36 33.81 -3.41
N ILE A 264 11.30 34.57 -3.67
CA ILE A 264 10.97 35.11 -5.00
C ILE A 264 12.12 35.98 -5.51
N HIS A 265 12.67 36.87 -4.66
CA HIS A 265 13.83 37.69 -5.04
C HIS A 265 15.04 36.83 -5.46
N MET A 266 15.37 35.79 -4.69
CA MET A 266 16.47 34.87 -5.05
C MET A 266 16.18 34.10 -6.35
N VAL A 267 14.93 33.70 -6.59
CA VAL A 267 14.52 33.04 -7.85
C VAL A 267 14.66 33.97 -9.05
N VAL A 268 14.19 35.22 -8.94
CA VAL A 268 14.35 36.23 -10.00
C VAL A 268 15.83 36.48 -10.29
N GLU A 269 16.67 36.44 -9.25
CA GLU A 269 18.12 36.55 -9.39
C GLU A 269 18.79 35.36 -10.10
N LEU A 270 18.12 34.21 -10.22
CA LEU A 270 18.58 33.06 -11.00
C LEU A 270 18.24 33.19 -12.50
N LEU A 271 17.25 34.01 -12.85
CA LEU A 271 16.85 34.27 -14.23
C LEU A 271 17.81 35.23 -14.94
N ASP A 272 17.89 35.14 -16.26
CA ASP A 272 18.68 36.06 -17.08
C ASP A 272 18.03 37.46 -17.16
N PRO A 273 18.79 38.53 -17.46
CA PRO A 273 18.28 39.91 -17.44
C PRO A 273 17.12 40.21 -18.39
N ARG A 274 16.87 39.38 -19.42
CA ARG A 274 15.73 39.56 -20.33
C ARG A 274 14.47 38.90 -19.78
N SER A 275 14.59 37.69 -19.22
CA SER A 275 13.48 37.01 -18.52
C SER A 275 13.00 37.75 -17.26
N ARG A 276 13.77 38.73 -16.75
CA ARG A 276 13.40 39.60 -15.63
C ARG A 276 12.61 40.86 -16.04
N ARG A 277 12.48 41.15 -17.34
CA ARG A 277 11.89 42.40 -17.85
C ARG A 277 10.37 42.34 -18.07
N GLU A 278 9.80 41.14 -18.04
CA GLU A 278 8.36 40.89 -18.13
C GLU A 278 7.79 40.54 -16.75
#